data_AF-A0A218W582-F1
#
_entry.id   AF-A0A218W582-F1
#
_cell.length_a   1.000
_cell.length_b   1.000
_cell.length_c   1.000
_cell.angle_alpha   90.00
_cell.angle_beta   90.00
_cell.angle_gamma   90.00
#
_symmetry.space_group_name_H-M   'P 1'
#
loop_
_entity.id
_entity.type
_entity.pdbx_description
1 polymer ?
#
loop_
_entity_poly.entity_id
_entity_poly.type
_entity_poly.pdbx_seq_one_letter_code
_entity_poly.pdbx_strand_id
1 'polypeptide(L)'
;MDPRTSHGAQFLPTLVLHMSAGSWFNVDVMEMIDEALADGSLPALSDAYTINGQPGDLHQCSRDSTYRMSVESEKTYLLRIINATMNEEMFFGIANHNITVVGVDAAYVDPINVEYIMITPG
;
A
#
# COMPACT_ATOMS: atom_id res chain seq x y z
N MET A 1 3.75 25.64 8.96
CA MET A 1 3.63 26.21 7.61
C MET A 1 2.73 25.28 6.82
N ASP A 2 1.72 25.82 6.14
CA ASP A 2 0.88 25.05 5.23
C ASP A 2 1.67 24.79 3.93
N PRO A 3 2.02 23.55 3.59
CA PRO A 3 2.79 23.26 2.38
C PRO A 3 1.96 23.44 1.10
N ARG A 4 0.66 23.73 1.20
CA ARG A 4 -0.17 24.17 0.06
C ARG A 4 0.24 25.54 -0.48
N THR A 5 1.10 26.30 0.20
CA THR A 5 1.41 27.70 -0.15
C THR A 5 2.88 28.01 -0.40
N SER A 6 3.83 27.10 -0.14
CA SER A 6 5.26 27.47 -0.19
C SER A 6 5.93 27.30 -1.56
N HIS A 7 5.38 26.52 -2.50
CA HIS A 7 6.09 26.13 -3.74
C HIS A 7 5.23 26.27 -5.03
N GLY A 8 4.47 27.36 -5.17
CA GLY A 8 3.95 27.83 -6.47
C GLY A 8 2.88 26.98 -7.19
N ALA A 9 2.68 25.72 -6.81
CA ALA A 9 1.62 24.85 -7.34
C ALA A 9 0.85 24.25 -6.16
N GLN A 10 -0.40 24.67 -6.00
CA GLN A 10 -1.31 24.06 -5.05
C GLN A 10 -1.66 22.66 -5.56
N PHE A 11 -1.14 21.61 -4.92
CA PHE A 11 -1.54 20.23 -5.22
C PHE A 11 -3.00 20.05 -4.77
N LEU A 12 -3.92 20.25 -5.71
CA LEU A 12 -5.36 20.06 -5.52
C LEU A 12 -5.77 18.74 -6.19
N PRO A 13 -5.71 17.61 -5.46
CA PRO A 13 -6.15 16.34 -6.03
C PRO A 13 -7.65 16.38 -6.32
N THR A 14 -8.05 15.75 -7.41
CA THR A 14 -9.46 15.58 -7.77
C THR A 14 -10.17 14.66 -6.78
N LEU A 15 -9.46 13.65 -6.28
CA LEU A 15 -9.95 12.72 -5.26
C LEU A 15 -8.78 12.19 -4.41
N VAL A 16 -9.07 11.89 -3.15
CA VAL A 16 -8.14 11.25 -2.21
C VAL A 16 -8.58 9.81 -1.99
N LEU A 17 -7.66 8.87 -2.15
CA LEU A 17 -7.93 7.43 -2.09
C LEU A 17 -6.99 6.78 -1.09
N HIS A 18 -7.52 5.83 -0.33
CA HIS A 18 -6.75 5.06 0.64
C HIS A 18 -6.46 3.68 0.07
N MET A 19 -5.20 3.28 0.16
CA MET A 19 -4.70 1.98 -0.30
C MET A 19 -3.87 1.37 0.82
N SER A 20 -4.30 0.24 1.35
CA SER A 20 -3.52 -0.53 2.32
C SER A 20 -2.95 -1.79 1.68
N ALA A 21 -1.66 -2.04 1.89
CA ALA A 21 -1.04 -3.34 1.68
C ALA A 21 -1.23 -4.19 2.94
N GLY A 22 -1.42 -5.51 2.80
CA GLY A 22 -1.56 -6.41 3.95
C GLY A 22 -1.24 -7.87 3.62
N SER A 23 -1.10 -8.70 4.65
CA SER A 23 -0.80 -10.12 4.52
C SER A 23 -2.05 -10.97 4.80
N TRP A 24 -2.26 -12.04 4.03
CA TRP A 24 -3.36 -12.99 4.17
C TRP A 24 -2.84 -14.37 4.55
N PHE A 25 -3.50 -15.00 5.53
CA PHE A 25 -3.21 -16.34 6.00
C PHE A 25 -4.49 -17.18 5.89
N ASN A 26 -4.36 -18.39 5.35
CA ASN A 26 -5.46 -19.35 5.29
C ASN A 26 -5.71 -20.03 6.64
N VAL A 27 -4.71 -20.01 7.51
CA VAL A 27 -4.76 -20.54 8.88
C VAL A 27 -5.20 -19.46 9.88
N ASP A 28 -5.59 -19.89 11.08
CA ASP A 28 -5.79 -18.95 12.19
C ASP A 28 -4.45 -18.34 12.60
N VAL A 29 -4.35 -17.01 12.47
CA VAL A 29 -3.11 -16.28 12.73
C VAL A 29 -2.71 -16.37 14.20
N MET A 30 -3.66 -16.44 15.13
CA MET A 30 -3.36 -16.54 16.56
C MET A 30 -2.82 -17.93 16.89
N GLU A 31 -3.42 -18.98 16.34
CA GLU A 31 -2.93 -20.36 16.51
C GLU A 31 -1.52 -20.53 15.95
N MET A 32 -1.27 -19.99 14.74
CA MET A 32 0.06 -20.00 14.12
C MET A 32 1.12 -19.31 14.99
N ILE A 33 0.78 -18.16 15.58
CA ILE A 33 1.71 -17.44 16.45
C ILE A 33 1.92 -18.17 17.77
N ASP A 34 0.87 -18.72 18.38
CA ASP A 34 0.96 -19.47 19.63
C ASP A 34 1.83 -20.73 19.46
N GLU A 35 1.72 -21.44 18.33
CA GLU A 35 2.57 -22.59 18.00
C GLU A 35 4.04 -22.17 17.86
N ALA A 36 4.32 -21.14 17.05
CA ALA A 36 5.67 -20.62 16.84
C ALA A 36 6.33 -20.14 18.14
N LEU A 37 5.54 -19.54 19.04
CA LEU A 37 6.02 -19.14 20.36
C LEU A 37 6.29 -20.34 21.27
N ALA A 38 5.50 -21.41 21.17
CA ALA A 38 5.63 -22.59 22.02
C ALA A 38 6.85 -23.46 21.67
N ASP A 39 7.14 -23.62 20.37
CA ASP A 39 8.26 -24.44 19.89
C ASP A 39 9.54 -23.64 19.57
N GLY A 40 9.44 -22.31 19.54
CA GLY A 40 10.53 -21.40 19.21
C GLY A 40 10.85 -21.33 17.71
N SER A 41 9.93 -21.79 16.86
CA SER A 41 10.03 -21.67 15.41
C SER A 41 9.63 -20.28 14.90
N LEU A 42 9.72 -20.08 13.59
CA LEU A 42 9.27 -18.84 12.95
C LEU A 42 7.81 -18.98 12.53
N PRO A 43 7.00 -17.91 12.61
CA PRO A 43 5.67 -17.90 12.01
C PRO A 43 5.75 -18.25 10.52
N ALA A 44 4.70 -18.91 10.01
CA ALA A 44 4.62 -19.22 8.59
C ALA A 44 4.58 -17.93 7.75
N LEU A 45 5.00 -18.04 6.48
CA LEU A 45 4.82 -16.96 5.51
C LEU A 45 3.34 -16.83 5.14
N SER A 46 2.92 -15.63 4.76
CA SER A 46 1.56 -15.40 4.28
C SER A 46 1.27 -16.13 2.98
N ASP A 47 0.04 -16.61 2.82
CA ASP A 47 -0.45 -17.23 1.59
C ASP A 47 -0.64 -16.22 0.45
N ALA A 48 -0.91 -14.95 0.77
CA ALA A 48 -1.03 -13.88 -0.21
C ALA A 48 -0.74 -12.50 0.39
N TYR A 49 -0.28 -11.59 -0.46
CA TYR A 49 -0.32 -10.16 -0.16
C TYR A 49 -1.58 -9.55 -0.77
N THR A 50 -2.08 -8.49 -0.15
CA THR A 50 -3.36 -7.89 -0.50
C THR A 50 -3.25 -6.40 -0.72
N ILE A 51 -4.09 -5.86 -1.60
CA ILE A 51 -4.38 -4.43 -1.70
C ILE A 51 -5.82 -4.23 -1.26
N ASN A 52 -6.04 -3.42 -0.22
CA ASN A 52 -7.36 -3.20 0.39
C ASN A 52 -8.08 -4.50 0.75
N GLY A 53 -7.33 -5.49 1.27
CA GLY A 53 -7.86 -6.80 1.69
C GLY A 53 -8.16 -7.77 0.55
N GLN A 54 -7.78 -7.45 -0.70
CA GLN A 54 -7.99 -8.33 -1.86
C GLN A 54 -6.64 -8.81 -2.41
N PRO A 55 -6.42 -10.12 -2.60
CA PRO A 55 -5.16 -10.67 -3.13
C PRO A 55 -4.83 -10.23 -4.57
N GLY A 56 -5.87 -9.98 -5.39
CA GLY A 56 -5.71 -9.51 -6.76
C GLY A 56 -5.76 -10.62 -7.82
N ASP A 57 -5.52 -10.22 -9.08
CA ASP A 57 -5.83 -11.03 -10.27
C ASP A 57 -4.98 -12.30 -10.43
N LEU A 58 -3.80 -12.35 -9.78
CA LEU A 58 -2.83 -13.43 -9.94
C LEU A 58 -2.97 -14.55 -8.90
N HIS A 59 -3.79 -14.34 -7.87
CA HIS A 59 -4.08 -15.36 -6.87
C HIS A 59 -5.29 -16.21 -7.29
N GLN A 60 -5.31 -17.48 -6.85
CA GLN A 60 -6.42 -18.38 -7.14
C GLN A 60 -7.69 -17.87 -6.43
N CYS A 61 -8.83 -17.95 -7.13
CA CYS A 61 -10.14 -17.58 -6.59
C CYS A 61 -10.35 -16.09 -6.21
N SER A 62 -9.44 -15.18 -6.58
CA SER A 62 -9.51 -13.75 -6.20
C SER A 62 -9.72 -12.76 -7.35
N ARG A 63 -9.68 -13.22 -8.61
CA ARG A 63 -9.74 -12.34 -9.79
C ARG A 63 -11.01 -11.48 -9.87
N ASP A 64 -12.14 -12.02 -9.45
CA ASP A 64 -13.42 -11.31 -9.52
C ASP A 64 -13.58 -10.27 -8.41
N SER A 65 -12.80 -10.38 -7.33
CA SER A 65 -12.85 -9.49 -6.18
C SER A 65 -11.69 -8.50 -6.11
N THR A 66 -10.76 -8.54 -7.08
CA THR A 66 -9.62 -7.62 -7.18
C THR A 66 -10.05 -6.16 -7.02
N TYR A 67 -9.37 -5.44 -6.13
CA TYR A 67 -9.62 -4.02 -5.93
C TYR A 67 -9.40 -3.24 -7.24
N ARG A 68 -10.40 -2.46 -7.64
CA ARG A 68 -10.36 -1.62 -8.83
C ARG A 68 -10.72 -0.18 -8.48
N MET A 69 -9.98 0.73 -9.08
CA MET A 69 -10.15 2.17 -8.90
C MET A 69 -10.44 2.80 -10.26
N SER A 70 -11.57 3.49 -10.37
CA SER A 70 -11.90 4.26 -11.57
C SER A 70 -11.20 5.61 -11.52
N VAL A 71 -10.52 5.95 -12.61
CA VAL A 71 -9.87 7.24 -12.80
C VAL A 71 -10.37 7.89 -14.08
N GLU A 72 -10.36 9.22 -14.08
CA GLU A 72 -10.67 10.04 -15.24
C GLU A 72 -9.36 10.55 -15.86
N SER A 73 -9.35 10.65 -17.20
CA SER A 73 -8.21 11.19 -17.92
C SER A 73 -7.93 12.63 -17.48
N GLU A 74 -6.65 13.00 -17.46
CA GLU A 74 -6.17 14.35 -17.12
C GLU A 74 -6.48 14.81 -15.69
N LYS A 75 -6.89 13.90 -14.79
CA LYS A 75 -7.07 14.17 -13.37
C LYS A 75 -5.85 13.74 -12.56
N THR A 76 -5.69 14.39 -11.41
CA THR A 76 -4.65 14.06 -10.42
C THR A 76 -5.29 13.46 -9.19
N TYR A 77 -4.73 12.37 -8.68
CA TYR A 77 -5.24 11.63 -7.53
C TYR A 77 -4.20 11.59 -6.43
N LEU A 78 -4.63 11.78 -5.18
CA LEU A 78 -3.77 11.58 -4.03
C LEU A 78 -3.99 10.17 -3.49
N LEU A 79 -2.98 9.31 -3.65
CA LEU A 79 -2.97 7.98 -3.06
C LEU A 79 -2.33 8.05 -1.67
N ARG A 80 -3.07 7.63 -0.65
CA ARG A 80 -2.58 7.42 0.71
C ARG A 80 -2.28 5.94 0.86
N ILE A 81 -1.01 5.60 0.68
CA ILE A 81 -0.51 4.23 0.73
C ILE A 81 -0.08 3.93 2.16
N ILE A 82 -0.57 2.83 2.72
CA ILE A 82 -0.25 2.36 4.07
C ILE A 82 0.26 0.93 3.93
N ASN A 83 1.39 0.61 4.55
CA ASN A 83 1.86 -0.76 4.62
C ASN A 83 1.45 -1.40 5.96
N ALA A 84 0.49 -2.31 5.90
CA ALA A 84 0.03 -3.12 7.03
C ALA A 84 0.37 -4.61 6.85
N THR A 85 1.41 -4.94 6.08
CA THR A 85 1.94 -6.31 5.96
C THR A 85 2.69 -6.73 7.22
N MET A 86 2.77 -8.03 7.46
CA MET A 86 3.45 -8.58 8.63
C MET A 86 4.94 -8.87 8.33
N ASN A 87 5.79 -7.89 8.61
CA ASN A 87 7.26 -7.98 8.59
C ASN A 87 7.95 -7.86 7.23
N GLU A 88 7.22 -7.59 6.14
CA GLU A 88 7.83 -7.39 4.81
C GLU A 88 7.76 -5.95 4.29
N GLU A 89 8.88 -5.48 3.76
CA GLU A 89 8.96 -4.25 2.98
C GLU A 89 8.39 -4.51 1.57
N MET A 90 7.62 -3.54 1.06
CA MET A 90 6.92 -3.67 -0.21
C MET A 90 7.40 -2.65 -1.23
N PHE A 91 7.56 -3.10 -2.47
CA PHE A 91 7.67 -2.20 -3.61
C PHE A 91 6.29 -1.97 -4.22
N PHE A 92 5.94 -0.70 -4.45
CA PHE A 92 4.67 -0.31 -5.06
C PHE A 92 4.91 0.59 -6.26
N GLY A 93 4.28 0.25 -7.39
CA GLY A 93 4.31 1.04 -8.62
C GLY A 93 3.01 0.87 -9.41
N ILE A 94 2.76 1.78 -10.34
CA ILE A 94 1.57 1.77 -11.19
C ILE A 94 2.04 1.69 -12.65
N ALA A 95 1.58 0.68 -13.37
CA ALA A 95 1.97 0.50 -14.78
C ALA A 95 1.69 1.77 -15.59
N ASN A 96 2.70 2.25 -16.32
CA ASN A 96 2.66 3.45 -17.15
C ASN A 96 2.31 4.76 -16.42
N HIS A 97 2.52 4.84 -15.11
CA HIS A 97 2.32 6.07 -14.33
C HIS A 97 3.48 6.31 -13.38
N ASN A 98 3.99 7.54 -13.33
CA ASN A 98 4.91 7.96 -12.29
C ASN A 98 4.14 8.42 -11.05
N ILE A 99 4.78 8.29 -9.89
CA ILE A 99 4.28 8.69 -8.58
C ILE A 99 5.09 9.90 -8.13
N THR A 100 4.40 10.98 -7.75
CA THR A 100 5.03 12.11 -7.06
C THR A 100 4.81 11.97 -5.57
N VAL A 101 5.87 11.63 -4.83
CA VAL A 101 5.84 11.53 -3.36
C VAL A 101 5.83 12.94 -2.79
N VAL A 102 4.82 13.27 -2.01
CA VAL A 102 4.61 14.60 -1.40
C VAL A 102 4.54 14.58 0.12
N GLY A 103 4.52 13.39 0.73
CA GLY A 103 4.55 13.23 2.18
C GLY A 103 4.81 11.79 2.62
N VAL A 104 5.36 11.66 3.82
CA VAL A 104 5.69 10.42 4.51
C VAL A 104 5.35 10.62 5.98
N ASP A 105 4.74 9.63 6.64
CA ASP A 105 4.39 9.66 8.07
C ASP A 105 3.65 10.92 8.52
N ALA A 106 2.68 11.34 7.69
CA ALA A 106 1.91 12.58 7.87
C ALA A 106 2.74 13.89 7.89
N ALA A 107 4.03 13.81 7.55
CA ALA A 107 4.89 14.95 7.30
C ALA A 107 5.06 15.18 5.80
N TYR A 108 5.02 16.44 5.39
CA TYR A 108 5.27 16.79 4.00
C TYR A 108 6.77 16.75 3.70
N VAL A 109 7.09 16.33 2.48
CA VAL A 109 8.48 16.28 1.98
C VAL A 109 8.57 17.08 0.68
N ASP A 110 9.80 17.41 0.30
CA ASP A 110 10.04 17.98 -1.03
C ASP A 110 9.57 16.98 -2.11
N PRO A 111 8.81 17.40 -3.12
CA PRO A 111 8.24 16.47 -4.09
C PRO A 111 9.30 15.68 -4.86
N ILE A 112 9.14 14.36 -4.89
CA ILE A 112 10.05 13.44 -5.61
C ILE A 112 9.25 12.63 -6.63
N ASN A 113 9.65 12.67 -7.90
CA ASN A 113 9.00 11.89 -8.95
C ASN A 113 9.73 10.56 -9.17
N VAL A 114 9.00 9.44 -9.04
CA VAL A 114 9.55 8.08 -9.09
C VAL A 114 8.61 7.14 -9.85
N GLU A 115 9.12 6.03 -10.37
CA GLU A 115 8.30 4.99 -11.00
C GLU A 115 7.70 4.01 -9.98
N TYR A 116 8.39 3.83 -8.85
CA TYR A 116 7.97 3.00 -7.73
C TYR A 116 8.47 3.59 -6.40
N ILE A 117 7.84 3.18 -5.32
CA ILE A 117 8.28 3.44 -3.94
C ILE A 117 8.60 2.12 -3.25
N MET A 118 9.44 2.20 -2.22
CA MET A 118 9.60 1.16 -1.20
C MET A 118 8.92 1.66 0.08
N ILE A 119 8.12 0.82 0.72
CA ILE A 119 7.41 1.15 1.96
C ILE A 119 7.56 0.00 2.97
N THR A 120 8.07 0.32 4.16
CA THR A 120 8.19 -0.61 5.28
C THR A 120 6.87 -0.71 6.05
N PRO A 121 6.59 -1.79 6.78
CA PRO A 121 5.41 -1.83 7.66
C PRO A 121 5.41 -0.67 8.67
N GLY A 122 4.26 -0.02 8.86
CA GLY A 122 4.12 1.16 9.73
C GLY A 122 3.63 2.40 8.99
#